data_AF-A0A844SX31-F1
#
_entry.id   AF-A0A844SX31-F1
#
_cell.length_a   1.000
_cell.length_b   1.000
_cell.length_c   1.000
_cell.angle_alpha   90.00
_cell.angle_beta   90.00
_cell.angle_gamma   90.00
#
_symmetry.space_group_name_H-M   'P 1'
#
loop_
_entity.id
_entity.type
_entity.pdbx_description
1 polymer ?
#
loop_
_entity_poly.entity_id
_entity_poly.type
_entity_poly.pdbx_seq_one_letter_code
_entity_poly.pdbx_strand_id
1 'polypeptide(L)'
;MADDNAAAVIQLHQPAPKGRAMTGAERAKAYRRRKRDAKAIPTPQSVSSRPRPPAPPLTECVSAPSVTPVAVTSDPSKIVTPSRTTTRSDGVSTRGVAPILLIVAAAALSAVGVTVNGWFARSLGATDVAGGLFLAVGAAADMVALVMPSCAARLWQGRRWGTALVGWALWLVTFAFVVTAGLGFVSTNISDVTLERASRVTPAVTTAQAALADAMAARDRECKGGVGRFCREREAAVADRRRALDGALVSVDQAADPQTDAAIKIVAWISRGTLRPSTEDFAMLRLMLLGLLPQVGGLLMMVGLNATRPRDRQTDRR
;
A
#
# COMPACT_ATOMS: atom_id res chain seq x y z
N MET A 1 24.78 14.62 -19.45
CA MET A 1 24.60 13.15 -19.44
C MET A 1 23.35 12.84 -18.63
N ALA A 2 22.21 12.73 -19.31
CA ALA A 2 20.98 12.09 -18.84
C ALA A 2 19.94 12.25 -19.96
N ASP A 3 20.01 11.37 -20.95
CA ASP A 3 18.85 11.03 -21.79
C ASP A 3 18.35 9.69 -21.25
N ASP A 4 17.09 9.62 -20.85
CA ASP A 4 16.24 8.41 -20.84
C ASP A 4 14.85 8.78 -20.28
N ASN A 5 14.14 9.66 -21.00
CA ASN A 5 12.70 9.84 -20.85
C ASN A 5 11.99 9.01 -21.93
N ALA A 6 12.08 7.68 -21.80
CA ALA A 6 11.26 6.77 -22.59
C ALA A 6 9.84 6.77 -22.01
N ALA A 7 9.06 7.79 -22.36
CA ALA A 7 7.62 7.76 -22.20
C ALA A 7 7.08 6.56 -23.01
N ALA A 8 6.53 5.57 -22.31
CA ALA A 8 5.80 4.48 -22.93
C ALA A 8 4.60 5.08 -23.68
N VAL A 9 4.78 5.33 -24.97
CA VAL A 9 3.71 5.70 -25.88
C VAL A 9 2.75 4.52 -25.92
N ILE A 10 1.68 4.61 -25.14
CA ILE A 10 0.51 3.75 -25.27
C ILE A 10 0.05 3.93 -26.72
N GLN A 11 0.28 2.91 -27.55
CA GLN A 11 -0.23 2.89 -28.91
C GLN A 11 -1.76 2.86 -28.83
N LEU A 12 -2.35 4.05 -28.81
CA LEU A 12 -3.78 4.24 -29.04
C LEU A 12 -4.11 3.52 -30.34
N HIS A 13 -4.94 2.49 -30.21
CA HIS A 13 -5.38 1.64 -31.30
C HIS A 13 -5.98 2.53 -32.40
N GLN A 14 -5.19 2.82 -33.43
CA GLN A 14 -5.69 3.60 -34.57
C GLN A 14 -6.79 2.76 -35.22
N PRO A 15 -8.03 3.30 -35.33
CA PRO A 15 -9.10 2.58 -36.01
C PRO A 15 -8.66 2.33 -37.45
N ALA A 16 -8.64 1.06 -37.84
CA ALA A 16 -8.19 0.65 -39.17
C ALA A 16 -8.88 1.52 -40.24
N PRO A 17 -8.14 2.03 -41.24
CA PRO A 17 -8.71 2.86 -42.29
C PRO A 17 -9.89 2.12 -42.91
N LYS A 18 -11.02 2.83 -43.08
CA LYS A 18 -12.27 2.29 -43.67
C LYS A 18 -11.95 1.69 -45.05
N GLY A 19 -11.62 0.41 -45.06
CA GLY A 19 -11.31 -0.34 -46.27
C GLY A 19 -12.53 -0.36 -47.17
N ARG A 20 -12.30 -0.20 -48.48
CA ARG A 20 -13.33 -0.37 -49.52
C ARG A 20 -14.14 -1.63 -49.23
N ALA A 21 -15.47 -1.52 -49.35
CA ALA A 21 -16.38 -2.62 -49.09
C ALA A 21 -15.94 -3.86 -49.90
N MET A 22 -15.45 -4.89 -49.21
CA MET A 22 -15.00 -6.13 -49.83
C MET A 22 -16.12 -6.73 -50.66
N THR A 23 -15.82 -6.98 -51.92
CA THR A 23 -16.75 -7.64 -52.85
C THR A 23 -17.07 -9.06 -52.36
N GLY A 24 -18.22 -9.61 -52.76
CA GLY A 24 -18.63 -10.97 -52.37
C GLY A 24 -17.58 -12.03 -52.73
N ALA A 25 -16.91 -11.85 -53.88
CA ALA A 25 -15.84 -12.73 -54.35
C ALA A 25 -14.59 -12.68 -53.46
N GLU A 26 -14.18 -11.49 -53.00
CA GLU A 26 -13.04 -11.34 -52.08
C GLU A 26 -13.32 -11.95 -50.72
N ARG A 27 -14.55 -11.79 -50.20
CA ARG A 27 -14.98 -12.45 -48.95
C ARG A 27 -14.91 -13.97 -49.06
N ALA A 28 -15.39 -14.54 -50.16
CA ALA A 28 -15.31 -15.98 -50.40
C ALA A 28 -13.86 -16.49 -50.47
N LYS A 29 -12.96 -15.72 -51.11
CA LYS A 29 -11.54 -16.08 -51.23
C LYS A 29 -10.81 -15.99 -49.88
N ALA A 30 -11.09 -14.94 -49.09
CA ALA A 30 -10.55 -14.79 -47.74
C ALA A 30 -11.01 -15.92 -46.80
N TYR A 31 -12.28 -16.33 -46.89
CA TYR A 31 -12.81 -17.47 -46.12
C TYR A 31 -12.10 -18.79 -46.46
N ARG A 32 -11.89 -19.06 -47.76
CA ARG A 32 -11.15 -20.27 -48.19
C ARG A 32 -9.71 -20.29 -47.70
N ARG A 33 -9.06 -19.12 -47.66
CA ARG A 33 -7.68 -18.97 -47.13
C ARG A 33 -7.63 -19.30 -45.64
N ARG A 34 -8.50 -18.68 -44.82
CA ARG A 34 -8.60 -18.96 -43.38
C ARG A 34 -8.91 -20.43 -43.09
N LYS A 35 -9.76 -21.07 -43.89
CA LYS A 35 -10.07 -22.50 -43.73
C LYS A 35 -8.90 -23.41 -44.09
N ARG A 36 -8.04 -23.03 -45.04
CA ARG A 36 -6.79 -23.75 -45.33
C ARG A 36 -5.79 -23.57 -44.19
N ASP A 37 -5.62 -22.34 -43.72
CA ASP A 37 -4.66 -22.02 -42.67
C ASP A 37 -5.06 -22.69 -41.33
N ALA A 38 -6.37 -22.71 -41.00
CA ALA A 38 -6.88 -23.42 -39.83
C ALA A 38 -6.71 -24.94 -39.89
N LYS A 39 -6.63 -25.52 -41.09
CA LYS A 39 -6.37 -26.96 -41.28
C LYS A 39 -4.87 -27.29 -41.26
N ALA A 40 -4.01 -26.29 -41.43
CA ALA A 40 -2.55 -26.44 -41.44
C ALA A 40 -1.91 -26.25 -40.04
N ILE A 41 -2.65 -25.76 -39.04
CA ILE A 41 -2.16 -25.69 -37.67
C ILE A 41 -2.20 -27.12 -37.09
N PRO A 42 -1.05 -27.73 -36.75
CA PRO A 42 -1.00 -29.06 -36.17
C PRO A 42 -1.74 -29.03 -34.83
N THR A 43 -2.69 -29.96 -34.66
CA THR A 43 -3.38 -30.17 -33.38
C THR A 43 -2.34 -30.32 -32.27
N PRO A 44 -2.33 -29.46 -31.24
CA PRO A 44 -1.40 -29.60 -30.13
C PRO A 44 -1.66 -30.97 -29.48
N GLN A 45 -0.63 -31.81 -29.51
CA GLN A 45 -0.65 -33.12 -28.87
C GLN A 45 -1.00 -32.92 -27.40
N SER A 46 -2.07 -33.60 -26.97
CA SER A 46 -2.47 -33.72 -25.58
C SER A 46 -1.29 -34.26 -24.78
N VAL A 47 -0.64 -33.39 -24.01
CA VAL A 47 0.46 -33.76 -23.11
C VAL A 47 -0.16 -34.57 -21.98
N SER A 48 -0.01 -35.88 -22.07
CA SER A 48 -0.36 -36.85 -21.05
C SER A 48 0.29 -36.45 -19.72
N SER A 49 -0.56 -36.12 -18.74
CA SER A 49 -0.19 -35.79 -17.37
C SER A 49 0.47 -36.99 -16.69
N ARG A 50 1.79 -36.94 -16.54
CA ARG A 50 2.58 -37.88 -15.74
C ARG A 50 2.27 -37.69 -14.25
N PRO A 51 2.04 -38.76 -13.46
CA PRO A 51 1.79 -38.64 -12.02
C PRO A 51 3.02 -38.10 -11.29
N ARG A 52 2.81 -37.09 -10.43
CA ARG A 52 3.83 -36.50 -9.56
C ARG A 52 4.06 -37.43 -8.36
N PRO A 53 5.31 -37.80 -8.03
CA PRO A 53 5.60 -38.64 -6.87
C PRO A 53 5.29 -37.91 -5.54
N PRO A 54 4.93 -38.66 -4.48
CA PRO A 54 4.59 -38.10 -3.17
C PRO A 54 5.81 -37.49 -2.47
N ALA A 55 5.60 -36.34 -1.84
CA ALA A 55 6.62 -35.64 -1.06
C ALA A 55 6.96 -36.40 0.25
N PRO A 56 8.22 -36.37 0.72
CA PRO A 56 8.61 -36.98 1.98
C PRO A 56 8.08 -36.17 3.19
N PRO A 57 7.83 -36.84 4.33
CA PRO A 57 7.36 -36.18 5.56
C PRO A 57 8.49 -35.36 6.21
N LEU A 58 8.17 -34.10 6.54
CA LEU A 58 9.03 -33.25 7.37
C LEU A 58 8.88 -33.67 8.83
N THR A 59 9.99 -34.16 9.40
CA THR A 59 10.15 -34.39 10.84
C THR A 59 10.52 -33.06 11.48
N GLU A 60 9.61 -32.49 12.25
CA GLU A 60 9.83 -31.28 13.03
C GLU A 60 10.01 -31.66 14.51
N CYS A 61 11.26 -31.67 14.98
CA CYS A 61 11.60 -31.73 16.39
C CYS A 61 11.79 -30.31 16.91
N VAL A 62 10.87 -29.83 17.76
CA VAL A 62 11.09 -28.64 18.58
C VAL A 62 11.02 -29.07 20.05
N SER A 63 12.19 -29.20 20.66
CA SER A 63 12.35 -29.32 22.11
C SER A 63 12.12 -27.98 22.78
N ALA A 64 11.22 -27.95 23.76
CA ALA A 64 11.04 -26.84 24.68
C ALA A 64 12.07 -26.92 25.83
N PRO A 65 12.72 -25.82 26.24
CA PRO A 65 13.44 -25.78 27.51
C PRO A 65 12.45 -25.60 28.67
N SER A 66 12.44 -26.58 29.58
CA SER A 66 11.77 -26.51 30.88
C SER A 66 12.57 -25.59 31.81
N VAL A 67 11.96 -24.50 32.28
CA VAL A 67 12.56 -23.59 33.26
C VAL A 67 12.00 -23.95 34.63
N THR A 68 12.88 -24.43 35.50
CA THR A 68 12.64 -24.65 36.93
C THR A 68 12.67 -23.33 37.70
N PRO A 69 11.70 -23.06 38.59
CA PRO A 69 11.79 -21.94 39.52
C PRO A 69 12.71 -22.30 40.69
N VAL A 70 13.80 -21.56 40.85
CA VAL A 70 14.65 -21.60 42.05
C VAL A 70 13.98 -20.78 43.15
N ALA A 71 13.61 -21.44 44.24
CA ALA A 71 13.18 -20.82 45.47
C ALA A 71 14.37 -20.11 46.14
N VAL A 72 14.29 -18.79 46.28
CA VAL A 72 15.26 -18.00 47.05
C VAL A 72 14.75 -17.89 48.48
N THR A 73 15.41 -18.61 49.37
CA THR A 73 15.30 -18.50 50.83
C THR A 73 15.76 -17.11 51.26
N SER A 74 14.85 -16.34 51.85
CA SER A 74 15.14 -15.07 52.52
C SER A 74 15.79 -15.33 53.88
N ASP A 75 17.03 -14.91 54.05
CA ASP A 75 17.72 -14.89 55.34
C ASP A 75 17.78 -13.43 55.86
N PRO A 76 17.24 -13.13 57.06
CA PRO A 76 17.20 -11.78 57.59
C PRO A 76 18.33 -11.58 58.62
N SER A 77 19.46 -11.00 58.21
CA SER A 77 20.30 -10.14 59.07
C SER A 77 21.67 -9.90 58.46
N LYS A 78 21.92 -8.66 58.03
CA LYS A 78 23.08 -7.87 58.49
C LYS A 78 23.00 -6.47 57.89
N ILE A 79 22.63 -5.51 58.74
CA ILE A 79 22.85 -4.10 58.48
C ILE A 79 24.37 -3.88 58.52
N VAL A 80 25.00 -3.93 57.35
CA VAL A 80 26.38 -3.47 57.14
C VAL A 80 26.28 -2.20 56.34
N THR A 81 26.60 -1.08 56.98
CA THR A 81 26.80 0.22 56.35
C THR A 81 27.91 0.09 55.30
N PRO A 82 27.62 0.20 53.99
CA PRO A 82 28.68 0.15 52.99
C PRO A 82 29.37 1.50 52.96
N SER A 83 30.62 1.54 53.43
CA SER A 83 31.56 2.61 53.11
C SER A 83 31.62 2.75 51.59
N ARG A 84 31.19 3.92 51.11
CA ARG A 84 31.08 4.30 49.70
C ARG A 84 32.49 4.45 49.13
N THR A 85 33.14 3.33 48.82
CA THR A 85 34.37 3.33 48.02
C THR A 85 33.98 3.66 46.60
N THR A 86 34.16 4.92 46.22
CA THR A 86 34.02 5.42 44.86
C THR A 86 35.10 4.79 43.98
N THR A 87 34.92 3.54 43.58
CA THR A 87 35.70 2.93 42.49
C THR A 87 35.27 3.61 41.20
N ARG A 88 35.99 4.68 40.87
CA ARG A 88 36.00 5.31 39.55
C ARG A 88 36.44 4.23 38.56
N SER A 89 35.47 3.51 38.03
CA SER A 89 35.68 2.62 36.90
C SER A 89 35.97 3.52 35.70
N ASP A 90 37.24 3.79 35.47
CA ASP A 90 37.75 4.29 34.20
C ASP A 90 37.60 3.17 33.16
N GLY A 91 36.34 2.88 32.83
CA GLY A 91 35.97 2.01 31.74
C GLY A 91 36.47 2.66 30.46
N VAL A 92 37.50 2.06 29.88
CA VAL A 92 38.04 2.39 28.56
C VAL A 92 36.86 2.55 27.60
N SER A 93 36.68 3.79 27.15
CA SER A 93 35.68 4.20 26.20
C SER A 93 35.82 3.38 24.93
N THR A 94 34.95 2.39 24.72
CA THR A 94 34.54 1.94 23.38
C THR A 94 33.68 3.02 22.71
N ARG A 95 34.18 4.27 22.72
CA ARG A 95 33.76 5.33 21.79
C ARG A 95 34.46 5.02 20.48
N GLY A 96 33.72 4.76 19.42
CA GLY A 96 34.36 4.80 18.11
C GLY A 96 33.45 4.50 16.95
N VAL A 97 32.79 3.34 16.95
CA VAL A 97 32.20 2.84 15.69
C VAL A 97 30.70 2.62 15.77
N ALA A 98 30.21 2.00 16.85
CA ALA A 98 28.79 1.72 17.03
C ALA A 98 27.86 2.95 16.89
N PRO A 99 28.11 4.10 17.55
CA PRO A 99 27.23 5.26 17.40
C PRO A 99 27.30 5.88 16.00
N ILE A 100 28.46 5.83 15.33
CA ILE A 100 28.61 6.33 13.96
C ILE A 100 27.80 5.45 12.99
N LEU A 101 27.90 4.12 13.12
CA LEU A 101 27.10 3.19 12.30
C LEU A 101 25.60 3.39 12.50
N LEU A 102 25.15 3.62 13.74
CA LEU A 102 23.75 3.91 14.03
C LEU A 102 23.26 5.23 13.42
N ILE A 103 24.10 6.28 13.46
CA ILE A 103 23.78 7.57 12.83
C ILE A 103 23.67 7.41 11.30
N VAL A 104 24.61 6.69 10.69
CA VAL A 104 24.60 6.43 9.23
C VAL A 104 23.36 5.62 8.84
N ALA A 105 23.04 4.56 9.58
CA ALA A 105 21.84 3.76 9.33
C ALA A 105 20.56 4.59 9.49
N ALA A 106 20.47 5.42 10.53
CA ALA A 106 19.32 6.30 10.74
C ALA A 106 19.18 7.34 9.62
N ALA A 107 20.29 7.92 9.15
CA ALA A 107 20.28 8.86 8.03
C ALA A 107 19.84 8.20 6.72
N ALA A 108 20.35 7.00 6.43
CA ALA A 108 19.95 6.22 5.26
C ALA A 108 18.44 5.86 5.29
N LEU A 109 17.94 5.36 6.42
CA LEU A 109 16.51 5.06 6.60
C LEU A 109 15.65 6.31 6.48
N SER A 110 16.10 7.45 7.03
CA SER A 110 15.41 8.73 6.90
C SER A 110 15.35 9.19 5.45
N ALA A 111 16.46 9.08 4.72
CA ALA A 111 16.50 9.46 3.30
C ALA A 111 15.55 8.61 2.46
N VAL A 112 15.49 7.29 2.71
CA VAL A 112 14.55 6.39 2.04
C VAL A 112 13.10 6.79 2.36
N GLY A 113 12.78 7.02 3.65
CA GLY A 113 11.44 7.46 4.07
C GLY A 113 11.00 8.75 3.38
N VAL A 114 11.85 9.78 3.43
CA VAL A 114 11.64 11.08 2.77
C VAL A 114 11.41 10.92 1.27
N THR A 115 12.18 10.05 0.62
CA THR A 115 12.08 9.83 -0.83
C THR A 115 10.76 9.12 -1.18
N VAL A 116 10.42 8.06 -0.45
CA VAL A 116 9.20 7.27 -0.68
C VAL A 116 7.95 8.14 -0.44
N ASN A 117 7.90 8.85 0.68
CA ASN A 117 6.75 9.70 1.02
C ASN A 117 6.69 10.94 0.14
N GLY A 118 7.82 11.54 -0.20
CA GLY A 118 7.90 12.65 -1.14
C GLY A 118 7.41 12.26 -2.54
N TRP A 119 7.79 11.07 -3.01
CA TRP A 119 7.32 10.52 -4.29
C TRP A 119 5.81 10.26 -4.27
N PHE A 120 5.30 9.62 -3.23
CA PHE A 120 3.86 9.37 -3.08
C PHE A 120 3.06 10.67 -2.97
N ALA A 121 3.57 11.66 -2.23
CA ALA A 121 2.93 12.97 -2.17
C ALA A 121 2.94 13.64 -3.56
N ARG A 122 4.04 13.54 -4.32
CA ARG A 122 4.12 14.03 -5.70
C ARG A 122 3.03 13.45 -6.61
N SER A 123 2.75 12.15 -6.49
CA SER A 123 1.77 11.47 -7.35
C SER A 123 0.32 11.90 -7.09
N LEU A 124 0.05 12.59 -5.97
CA LEU A 124 -1.26 13.21 -5.70
C LEU A 124 -1.47 14.51 -6.50
N GLY A 125 -0.41 15.06 -7.10
CA GLY A 125 -0.49 16.28 -7.91
C GLY A 125 -1.09 16.00 -9.29
N ALA A 126 -2.22 16.63 -9.60
CA ALA A 126 -2.81 16.58 -10.95
C ALA A 126 -1.98 17.32 -12.02
N THR A 127 -1.06 18.17 -11.59
CA THR A 127 -0.12 18.91 -12.45
C THR A 127 1.29 18.77 -11.91
N ASP A 128 2.31 18.98 -12.75
CA ASP A 128 3.72 18.90 -12.32
C ASP A 128 4.06 19.87 -11.18
N VAL A 129 3.46 21.06 -11.20
CA VAL A 129 3.63 22.07 -10.15
C VAL A 129 2.99 21.61 -8.84
N ALA A 130 1.75 21.13 -8.89
CA ALA A 130 1.07 20.59 -7.71
C ALA A 130 1.82 19.38 -7.14
N GLY A 131 2.34 18.50 -7.99
CA GLY A 131 3.16 17.37 -7.58
C GLY A 131 4.46 17.82 -6.94
N GLY A 132 5.12 18.86 -7.47
CA GLY A 132 6.30 19.46 -6.84
C GLY A 132 6.01 20.01 -5.44
N LEU A 133 4.89 20.70 -5.26
CA LEU A 133 4.46 21.22 -3.97
C LEU A 133 4.16 20.10 -2.97
N PHE A 134 3.42 19.07 -3.39
CA PHE A 134 3.13 17.95 -2.50
C PHE A 134 4.38 17.15 -2.12
N LEU A 135 5.33 16.98 -3.04
CA LEU A 135 6.63 16.39 -2.73
C LEU A 135 7.35 17.15 -1.62
N ALA A 136 7.42 18.48 -1.74
CA ALA A 136 8.06 19.32 -0.75
C ALA A 136 7.36 19.24 0.61
N VAL A 137 6.02 19.21 0.62
CA VAL A 137 5.22 19.04 1.85
C VAL A 137 5.47 17.66 2.49
N GLY A 138 5.50 16.59 1.69
CA GLY A 138 5.79 15.23 2.18
C GLY A 138 7.18 15.13 2.81
N ALA A 139 8.20 15.63 2.12
CA ALA A 139 9.57 15.67 2.64
C ALA A 139 9.69 16.52 3.91
N ALA A 140 9.01 17.67 3.97
CA ALA A 140 9.00 18.51 5.16
C ALA A 140 8.31 17.81 6.35
N ALA A 141 7.21 17.09 6.10
CA ALA A 141 6.51 16.33 7.15
C ALA A 141 7.41 15.25 7.76
N ASP A 142 8.19 14.53 6.96
CA ASP A 142 9.18 13.56 7.44
C ASP A 142 10.25 14.21 8.33
N MET A 143 10.79 15.36 7.90
CA MET A 143 11.78 16.10 8.71
C MET A 143 11.19 16.54 10.06
N VAL A 144 9.94 17.00 10.07
CA VAL A 144 9.24 17.35 11.31
C VAL A 144 9.04 16.10 12.19
N ALA A 145 8.59 14.99 11.62
CA ALA A 145 8.38 13.74 12.36
C ALA A 145 9.67 13.22 13.03
N LEU A 146 10.84 13.45 12.41
CA LEU A 146 12.15 13.06 12.95
C LEU A 146 12.65 14.02 14.04
N VAL A 147 12.50 15.34 13.86
CA VAL A 147 13.06 16.34 14.77
C VAL A 147 12.17 16.58 15.99
N MET A 148 10.84 16.51 15.83
CA MET A 148 9.89 16.98 16.84
C MET A 148 9.93 16.22 18.18
N PRO A 149 10.13 14.89 18.24
CA PRO A 149 10.24 14.17 19.52
C PRO A 149 11.34 14.71 20.41
N SER A 150 12.49 15.04 19.82
CA SER A 150 13.64 15.58 20.56
C SER A 150 13.35 16.98 21.11
N CYS A 151 12.68 17.83 20.33
CA CYS A 151 12.26 19.15 20.77
C CYS A 151 11.19 19.07 21.88
N ALA A 152 10.18 18.22 21.70
CA ALA A 152 9.11 18.00 22.68
C ALA A 152 9.68 17.45 24.00
N ALA A 153 10.61 16.50 23.95
CA ALA A 153 11.28 15.96 25.13
C ALA A 153 12.09 17.03 25.89
N ARG A 154 12.83 17.89 25.19
CA ARG A 154 13.55 19.01 25.83
C ARG A 154 12.60 20.01 26.48
N LEU A 155 11.48 20.35 25.83
CA LEU A 155 10.46 21.25 26.37
C LEU A 155 9.78 20.66 27.61
N TRP A 156 9.55 19.34 27.61
CA TRP A 156 8.99 18.61 28.74
C TRP A 156 9.94 18.66 29.95
N GLN A 157 11.24 18.39 29.73
CA GLN A 157 12.27 18.52 30.77
C GLN A 157 12.40 19.95 31.30
N GLY A 158 12.21 20.95 30.44
CA GLY A 158 12.16 22.37 30.81
C GLY A 158 10.91 22.80 31.58
N ARG A 159 10.06 21.85 32.02
CA ARG A 159 8.77 22.09 32.71
C ARG A 159 7.79 22.99 31.92
N ARG A 160 7.95 23.09 30.60
CA ARG A 160 7.03 23.84 29.72
C ARG A 160 6.01 22.89 29.09
N TRP A 161 5.17 22.33 29.96
CA TRP A 161 4.24 21.24 29.62
C TRP A 161 3.30 21.58 28.47
N GLY A 162 2.75 22.81 28.42
CA GLY A 162 1.84 23.20 27.34
C GLY A 162 2.49 23.12 25.95
N THR A 163 3.69 23.67 25.79
CA THR A 163 4.42 23.61 24.51
C THR A 163 4.90 22.20 24.18
N ALA A 164 5.23 21.40 25.20
CA ALA A 164 5.64 20.03 25.01
C ALA A 164 4.46 19.15 24.55
N LEU A 165 3.26 19.34 25.11
CA LEU A 165 2.04 18.67 24.66
C LEU A 165 1.70 19.01 23.22
N VAL A 166 1.80 20.28 22.83
CA VAL A 166 1.61 20.69 21.43
C VAL A 166 2.63 20.01 20.51
N GLY A 167 3.90 19.93 20.94
CA GLY A 167 4.93 19.24 20.17
C GLY A 167 4.67 17.74 20.00
N TRP A 168 4.22 17.07 21.06
CA TRP A 168 3.81 15.66 21.00
C TRP A 168 2.58 15.45 20.12
N ALA A 169 1.58 16.33 20.21
CA ALA A 169 0.37 16.25 19.38
C ALA A 169 0.71 16.44 17.89
N LEU A 170 1.56 17.42 17.56
CA LEU A 170 2.04 17.59 16.20
C LEU A 170 2.81 16.36 15.72
N TRP A 171 3.73 15.87 16.54
CA TRP A 171 4.51 14.69 16.18
C TRP A 171 3.58 13.52 15.85
N LEU A 172 2.53 13.30 16.66
CA LEU A 172 1.56 12.22 16.43
C LEU A 172 0.82 12.39 15.10
N VAL A 173 0.40 13.61 14.75
CA VAL A 173 -0.28 13.88 13.46
C VAL A 173 0.66 13.68 12.27
N THR A 174 1.87 14.25 12.32
CA THR A 174 2.86 14.11 11.25
C THR A 174 3.32 12.66 11.09
N PHE A 175 3.51 11.95 12.20
CA PHE A 175 3.79 10.52 12.20
C PHE A 175 2.65 9.72 11.55
N ALA A 176 1.38 10.00 11.91
CA ALA A 176 0.24 9.34 11.28
C ALA A 176 0.17 9.59 9.76
N PHE A 177 0.50 10.81 9.33
CA PHE A 177 0.59 11.14 7.91
C PHE A 177 1.69 10.36 7.19
N VAL A 178 2.90 10.35 7.75
CA VAL A 178 4.06 9.61 7.24
C VAL A 178 3.76 8.11 7.14
N VAL A 179 3.14 7.52 8.17
CA VAL A 179 2.71 6.12 8.17
C VAL A 179 1.66 5.88 7.08
N THR A 180 0.69 6.77 6.93
CA THR A 180 -0.36 6.64 5.91
C THR A 180 0.18 6.79 4.50
N ALA A 181 1.13 7.70 4.28
CA ALA A 181 1.82 7.88 3.00
C ALA A 181 2.64 6.63 2.65
N GLY A 182 3.39 6.08 3.62
CA GLY A 182 4.12 4.83 3.46
C GLY A 182 3.21 3.64 3.16
N LEU A 183 2.10 3.51 3.88
CA LEU A 183 1.06 2.51 3.59
C LEU A 183 0.47 2.69 2.20
N GLY A 184 0.24 3.94 1.76
CA GLY A 184 -0.23 4.26 0.42
C GLY A 184 0.75 3.84 -0.66
N PHE A 185 2.05 4.10 -0.49
CA PHE A 185 3.09 3.66 -1.42
C PHE A 185 3.22 2.15 -1.48
N VAL A 186 3.22 1.48 -0.33
CA VAL A 186 3.27 0.02 -0.25
C VAL A 186 2.01 -0.60 -0.85
N SER A 187 0.85 0.04 -0.65
CA SER A 187 -0.41 -0.36 -1.27
C SER A 187 -0.37 -0.20 -2.78
N THR A 188 0.06 0.94 -3.32
CA THR A 188 0.12 1.11 -4.78
C THR A 188 1.10 0.16 -5.45
N ASN A 189 2.29 -0.06 -4.86
CA ASN A 189 3.25 -1.01 -5.44
C ASN A 189 2.77 -2.46 -5.38
N ILE A 190 2.09 -2.85 -4.28
CA ILE A 190 1.53 -4.19 -4.19
C ILE A 190 0.31 -4.33 -5.08
N SER A 191 -0.55 -3.31 -5.15
CA SER A 191 -1.66 -3.24 -6.10
C SER A 191 -1.17 -3.33 -7.54
N ASP A 192 -0.08 -2.67 -7.93
CA ASP A 192 0.45 -2.77 -9.29
C ASP A 192 0.98 -4.19 -9.58
N VAL A 193 1.65 -4.82 -8.62
CA VAL A 193 2.12 -6.22 -8.75
C VAL A 193 0.94 -7.20 -8.74
N THR A 194 -0.09 -6.97 -7.93
CA THR A 194 -1.30 -7.79 -7.91
C THR A 194 -2.15 -7.53 -9.12
N LEU A 195 -2.15 -6.33 -9.70
CA LEU A 195 -2.88 -5.98 -10.91
C LEU A 195 -2.13 -6.45 -12.15
N GLU A 196 -0.80 -6.47 -12.16
CA GLU A 196 -0.02 -7.14 -13.20
C GLU A 196 -0.22 -8.66 -13.12
N ARG A 197 -0.23 -9.26 -11.94
CA ARG A 197 -0.63 -10.67 -11.77
C ARG A 197 -2.11 -10.89 -12.10
N ALA A 198 -3.00 -9.98 -11.71
CA ALA A 198 -4.41 -10.06 -12.00
C ALA A 198 -4.65 -9.83 -13.49
N SER A 199 -3.84 -9.06 -14.22
CA SER A 199 -3.91 -8.93 -15.67
C SER A 199 -3.56 -10.26 -16.36
N ARG A 200 -2.68 -11.05 -15.73
CA ARG A 200 -2.40 -12.44 -16.12
C ARG A 200 -3.53 -13.42 -15.70
N VAL A 201 -4.38 -13.05 -14.73
CA VAL A 201 -5.48 -13.89 -14.17
C VAL A 201 -6.90 -13.43 -14.60
N THR A 202 -7.07 -12.22 -15.13
CA THR A 202 -8.30 -11.63 -15.69
C THR A 202 -8.58 -11.89 -17.18
N PRO A 203 -7.84 -12.75 -17.93
CA PRO A 203 -8.38 -13.30 -19.17
C PRO A 203 -9.78 -13.88 -18.94
N ALA A 204 -10.07 -14.42 -17.75
CA ALA A 204 -11.38 -14.92 -17.36
C ALA A 204 -12.47 -13.84 -17.31
N VAL A 205 -12.20 -12.66 -16.73
CA VAL A 205 -13.19 -11.55 -16.69
C VAL A 205 -13.40 -10.98 -18.09
N THR A 206 -12.33 -10.78 -18.85
CA THR A 206 -12.41 -10.25 -20.22
C THR A 206 -13.18 -11.21 -21.14
N THR A 207 -12.93 -12.52 -21.03
CA THR A 207 -13.68 -13.54 -21.78
C THR A 207 -15.13 -13.64 -21.33
N ALA A 208 -15.42 -13.52 -20.02
CA ALA A 208 -16.79 -13.48 -19.51
C ALA A 208 -17.56 -12.24 -19.98
N GLN A 209 -16.94 -11.06 -19.97
CA GLN A 209 -17.53 -9.82 -20.50
C GLN A 209 -17.80 -9.92 -22.01
N ALA A 210 -16.83 -10.41 -22.78
CA ALA A 210 -17.01 -10.62 -24.21
C ALA A 210 -18.15 -11.62 -24.50
N ALA A 211 -18.21 -12.72 -23.75
CA ALA A 211 -19.28 -13.70 -23.88
C ALA A 211 -20.65 -13.16 -23.48
N LEU A 212 -20.72 -12.29 -22.46
CA LEU A 212 -21.95 -11.63 -22.06
C LEU A 212 -22.43 -10.65 -23.14
N ALA A 213 -21.52 -9.84 -23.70
CA ALA A 213 -21.85 -8.91 -24.78
C ALA A 213 -22.36 -9.66 -26.02
N ASP A 214 -21.73 -10.77 -26.40
CA ASP A 214 -22.16 -11.60 -27.53
C ASP A 214 -23.52 -12.27 -27.27
N ALA A 215 -23.77 -12.72 -26.03
CA ALA A 215 -25.07 -13.24 -25.62
C ALA A 215 -26.19 -12.18 -25.66
N MET A 216 -25.90 -10.94 -25.23
CA MET A 216 -26.85 -9.82 -25.34
C MET A 216 -27.14 -9.48 -26.80
N ALA A 217 -26.11 -9.40 -27.65
CA ALA A 217 -26.28 -9.15 -29.08
C ALA A 217 -27.05 -10.29 -29.79
N ALA A 218 -26.90 -11.53 -29.34
CA ALA A 218 -27.70 -12.66 -29.84
C ALA A 218 -29.17 -12.55 -29.39
N ARG A 219 -29.42 -12.24 -28.11
CA ARG A 219 -30.78 -11.98 -27.58
C ARG A 219 -31.48 -10.88 -28.37
N ASP A 220 -30.81 -9.75 -28.58
CA ASP A 220 -31.41 -8.58 -29.24
C ASP A 220 -31.75 -8.84 -30.72
N ARG A 221 -31.04 -9.77 -31.38
CA ARG A 221 -31.37 -10.21 -32.74
C ARG A 221 -32.63 -11.08 -32.78
N GLU A 222 -32.76 -12.01 -31.84
CA GLU A 222 -33.86 -12.98 -31.79
C GLU A 222 -35.16 -12.39 -31.21
N CYS A 223 -35.05 -11.48 -30.24
CA CYS A 223 -36.21 -10.90 -29.55
C CYS A 223 -36.85 -9.72 -30.32
N LYS A 224 -36.27 -9.25 -31.42
CA LYS A 224 -36.84 -8.17 -32.26
C LYS A 224 -38.23 -8.51 -32.82
N GLY A 225 -38.53 -9.80 -33.01
CA GLY A 225 -39.82 -10.28 -33.52
C GLY A 225 -40.87 -10.59 -32.44
N GLY A 226 -40.58 -10.28 -31.16
CA GLY A 226 -41.45 -10.60 -30.02
C GLY A 226 -40.91 -11.72 -29.12
N VAL A 227 -41.58 -11.92 -27.97
CA VAL A 227 -41.12 -12.82 -26.89
C VAL A 227 -41.55 -14.27 -27.17
N GLY A 228 -40.90 -14.90 -28.14
CA GLY A 228 -41.08 -16.33 -28.45
C GLY A 228 -40.26 -17.26 -27.55
N ARG A 229 -40.39 -18.59 -27.76
CA ARG A 229 -39.61 -19.62 -27.04
C ARG A 229 -38.10 -19.37 -27.12
N PHE A 230 -37.58 -19.05 -28.31
CA PHE A 230 -36.16 -18.76 -28.51
C PHE A 230 -35.68 -17.50 -27.79
N CYS A 231 -36.52 -16.46 -27.70
CA CYS A 231 -36.18 -15.25 -26.94
C CYS A 231 -35.99 -15.57 -25.45
N ARG A 232 -36.89 -16.37 -24.86
CA ARG A 232 -36.77 -16.81 -23.45
C ARG A 232 -35.52 -17.66 -23.20
N GLU A 233 -35.18 -18.56 -24.13
CA GLU A 233 -33.95 -19.36 -24.05
C GLU A 233 -32.69 -18.47 -24.13
N ARG A 234 -32.69 -17.42 -24.95
CA ARG A 234 -31.59 -16.45 -25.01
C ARG A 234 -31.50 -15.57 -23.77
N GLU A 235 -32.63 -15.17 -23.20
CA GLU A 235 -32.65 -14.45 -21.92
C GLU A 235 -32.06 -15.27 -20.78
N ALA A 236 -32.38 -16.57 -20.71
CA ALA A 236 -31.76 -17.49 -19.76
C ALA A 236 -30.23 -17.57 -19.96
N ALA A 237 -29.78 -17.69 -21.21
CA ALA A 237 -28.34 -17.67 -21.53
C ALA A 237 -27.65 -16.35 -21.12
N VAL A 238 -28.31 -15.19 -21.29
CA VAL A 238 -27.76 -13.90 -20.79
C VAL A 238 -27.67 -13.90 -19.27
N ALA A 239 -28.69 -14.41 -18.57
CA ALA A 239 -28.66 -14.53 -17.11
C ALA A 239 -27.51 -15.43 -16.63
N ASP A 240 -27.28 -16.56 -17.29
CA ASP A 240 -26.18 -17.48 -16.96
C ASP A 240 -24.80 -16.83 -17.20
N ARG A 241 -24.65 -16.08 -18.31
CA ARG A 241 -23.40 -15.34 -18.58
C ARG A 241 -23.16 -14.20 -17.60
N ARG A 242 -24.23 -13.54 -17.11
CA ARG A 242 -24.12 -12.55 -16.03
C ARG A 242 -23.63 -13.20 -14.74
N ARG A 243 -24.24 -14.31 -14.31
CA ARG A 243 -23.78 -15.05 -13.12
C ARG A 243 -22.32 -15.50 -13.24
N ALA A 244 -21.90 -15.93 -14.44
CA ALA A 244 -20.52 -16.31 -14.69
C ALA A 244 -19.56 -15.11 -14.59
N LEU A 245 -19.96 -13.94 -15.10
CA LEU A 245 -19.21 -12.70 -14.94
C LEU A 245 -19.12 -12.28 -13.47
N ASP A 246 -20.23 -12.32 -12.75
CA ASP A 246 -20.28 -11.97 -11.32
C ASP A 246 -19.39 -12.91 -10.50
N GLY A 247 -19.40 -14.21 -10.78
CA GLY A 247 -18.49 -15.18 -10.15
C GLY A 247 -17.02 -14.90 -10.46
N ALA A 248 -16.70 -14.51 -11.70
CA ALA A 248 -15.35 -14.10 -12.07
C ALA A 248 -14.93 -12.81 -11.35
N LEU A 249 -15.83 -11.83 -11.22
CA LEU A 249 -15.57 -10.59 -10.48
C LEU A 249 -15.36 -10.86 -8.99
N VAL A 250 -16.18 -11.70 -8.35
CA VAL A 250 -15.99 -12.10 -6.94
C VAL A 250 -14.65 -12.82 -6.75
N SER A 251 -14.24 -13.68 -7.70
CA SER A 251 -12.93 -14.34 -7.61
C SER A 251 -11.76 -13.37 -7.74
N VAL A 252 -11.91 -12.30 -8.51
CA VAL A 252 -10.90 -11.23 -8.63
C VAL A 252 -10.90 -10.36 -7.40
N ASP A 253 -12.07 -10.01 -6.85
CA ASP A 253 -12.20 -9.23 -5.63
C ASP A 253 -11.54 -9.93 -4.44
N GLN A 254 -11.77 -11.25 -4.30
CA GLN A 254 -11.09 -12.10 -3.33
C GLN A 254 -9.56 -12.16 -3.52
N ALA A 255 -9.07 -11.96 -4.75
CA ALA A 255 -7.64 -12.01 -5.07
C ALA A 255 -6.97 -10.63 -5.04
N ALA A 256 -7.73 -9.55 -5.21
CA ALA A 256 -7.21 -8.20 -5.41
C ALA A 256 -6.80 -7.51 -4.12
N ASP A 257 -7.36 -7.90 -2.96
CA ASP A 257 -7.13 -7.14 -1.72
C ASP A 257 -6.65 -7.93 -0.47
N PRO A 258 -5.53 -8.66 -0.58
CA PRO A 258 -4.91 -9.27 0.61
C PRO A 258 -4.36 -8.23 1.60
N GLN A 259 -4.16 -6.98 1.17
CA GLN A 259 -3.55 -5.95 1.99
C GLN A 259 -4.53 -5.23 2.89
N THR A 260 -5.71 -4.87 2.40
CA THR A 260 -6.71 -4.23 3.26
C THR A 260 -7.20 -5.23 4.29
N ASP A 261 -7.28 -6.52 3.95
CA ASP A 261 -7.55 -7.58 4.94
C ASP A 261 -6.44 -7.68 6.01
N ALA A 262 -5.16 -7.54 5.64
CA ALA A 262 -4.06 -7.49 6.61
C ALA A 262 -4.11 -6.24 7.50
N ALA A 263 -4.42 -5.07 6.93
CA ALA A 263 -4.58 -3.83 7.69
C ALA A 263 -5.78 -3.89 8.64
N ILE A 264 -6.92 -4.43 8.20
CA ILE A 264 -8.10 -4.69 9.02
C ILE A 264 -7.73 -5.64 10.17
N LYS A 265 -6.99 -6.72 9.89
CA LYS A 265 -6.53 -7.67 10.93
C LYS A 265 -5.60 -7.02 11.95
N ILE A 266 -4.69 -6.15 11.52
CA ILE A 266 -3.79 -5.41 12.44
C ILE A 266 -4.61 -4.47 13.33
N VAL A 267 -5.52 -3.68 12.75
CA VAL A 267 -6.35 -2.75 13.54
C VAL A 267 -7.31 -3.50 14.46
N ALA A 268 -7.91 -4.60 14.00
CA ALA A 268 -8.72 -5.49 14.82
C ALA A 268 -7.89 -6.09 15.96
N TRP A 269 -6.65 -6.52 15.69
CA TRP A 269 -5.76 -7.06 16.73
C TRP A 269 -5.37 -6.00 17.76
N ILE A 270 -4.93 -4.81 17.31
CA ILE A 270 -4.56 -3.68 18.19
C ILE A 270 -5.75 -3.26 19.05
N SER A 271 -6.94 -3.20 18.47
CA SER A 271 -8.17 -2.87 19.18
C SER A 271 -8.74 -4.03 20.02
N ARG A 272 -8.06 -5.19 20.07
CA ARG A 272 -8.57 -6.41 20.72
C ARG A 272 -9.98 -6.81 20.24
N GLY A 273 -10.27 -6.53 18.97
CA GLY A 273 -11.53 -6.86 18.31
C GLY A 273 -12.67 -5.87 18.58
N THR A 274 -12.43 -4.78 19.33
CA THR A 274 -13.48 -3.76 19.56
C THR A 274 -13.78 -2.93 18.32
N LEU A 275 -12.81 -2.78 17.42
CA LEU A 275 -13.01 -2.10 16.13
C LEU A 275 -12.90 -3.12 14.99
N ARG A 276 -13.90 -3.10 14.11
CA ARG A 276 -13.91 -3.82 12.83
C ARG A 276 -14.02 -2.81 11.69
N PRO A 277 -12.91 -2.11 11.36
CA PRO A 277 -12.93 -1.15 10.27
C PRO A 277 -13.27 -1.88 8.97
N SER A 278 -14.17 -1.30 8.20
CA SER A 278 -14.44 -1.69 6.83
C SER A 278 -13.36 -1.16 5.90
N THR A 279 -13.27 -1.72 4.70
CA THR A 279 -12.43 -1.23 3.60
C THR A 279 -12.69 0.25 3.32
N GLU A 280 -13.95 0.67 3.42
CA GLU A 280 -14.42 2.04 3.20
C GLU A 280 -13.94 3.02 4.28
N ASP A 281 -13.79 2.56 5.52
CA ASP A 281 -13.28 3.39 6.63
C ASP A 281 -11.83 3.80 6.41
N PHE A 282 -11.00 2.94 5.83
CA PHE A 282 -9.62 3.27 5.49
C PHE A 282 -9.54 4.32 4.37
N ALA A 283 -10.43 4.23 3.38
CA ALA A 283 -10.53 5.24 2.33
C ALA A 283 -10.94 6.60 2.92
N MET A 284 -11.93 6.63 3.81
CA MET A 284 -12.34 7.86 4.50
C MET A 284 -11.27 8.41 5.44
N LEU A 285 -10.57 7.56 6.19
CA LEU A 285 -9.47 7.97 7.07
C LEU A 285 -8.36 8.66 6.27
N ARG A 286 -7.98 8.09 5.12
CA ARG A 286 -6.99 8.69 4.22
C ARG A 286 -7.43 10.05 3.71
N LEU A 287 -8.69 10.20 3.29
CA LEU A 287 -9.25 11.48 2.86
C LEU A 287 -9.28 12.51 3.99
N MET A 288 -9.67 12.10 5.20
CA MET A 288 -9.69 12.97 6.37
C MET A 288 -8.28 13.46 6.72
N LEU A 289 -7.26 12.57 6.68
CA LEU A 289 -5.87 12.92 6.97
C LEU A 289 -5.29 13.89 5.93
N LEU A 290 -5.59 13.67 4.65
CA LEU A 290 -5.23 14.58 3.55
C LEU A 290 -5.89 15.96 3.71
N GLY A 291 -7.15 15.99 4.17
CA GLY A 291 -7.88 17.24 4.42
C GLY A 291 -7.43 18.01 5.66
N LEU A 292 -6.97 17.31 6.71
CA LEU A 292 -6.50 17.94 7.95
C LEU A 292 -5.07 18.49 7.83
N LEU A 293 -4.26 17.93 6.93
CA LEU A 293 -2.83 18.27 6.79
C LEU A 293 -2.55 19.76 6.62
N PRO A 294 -3.26 20.49 5.73
CA PRO A 294 -3.03 21.93 5.53
C PRO A 294 -3.40 22.76 6.75
N GLN A 295 -4.43 22.33 7.51
CA GLN A 295 -4.91 23.05 8.69
C GLN A 295 -3.91 22.95 9.85
N VAL A 296 -3.28 21.79 10.01
CA VAL A 296 -2.23 21.57 11.01
C VAL A 296 -0.96 22.35 10.63
N GLY A 297 -0.60 22.42 9.35
CA GLY A 297 0.51 23.25 8.86
C GLY A 297 0.36 24.73 9.23
N GLY A 298 -0.86 25.29 9.14
CA GLY A 298 -1.14 26.66 9.56
C GLY A 298 -0.97 26.89 11.07
N LEU A 299 -1.45 25.95 11.88
CA LEU A 299 -1.28 25.97 13.35
C LEU A 299 0.19 25.93 13.77
N LEU A 300 1.01 25.17 13.05
CA LEU A 300 2.45 25.10 13.31
C LEU A 300 3.20 26.35 12.94
N MET A 301 2.82 27.00 11.85
CA MET A 301 3.36 28.31 11.51
C MET A 301 3.02 29.32 12.61
N MET A 302 1.80 29.32 13.13
CA MET A 302 1.40 30.21 14.23
C MET A 302 2.18 29.96 15.52
N VAL A 303 2.41 28.69 15.89
CA VAL A 303 3.19 28.31 17.07
C VAL A 303 4.68 28.62 16.88
N GLY A 304 5.23 28.35 15.69
CA GLY A 304 6.61 28.68 15.34
C GLY A 304 6.89 30.18 15.37
N LEU A 305 6.00 30.99 14.79
CA LEU A 305 6.12 32.45 14.76
C LEU A 305 6.01 33.08 16.17
N ASN A 306 5.17 32.50 17.04
CA ASN A 306 5.09 32.93 18.44
C ASN A 306 6.30 32.47 19.28
N ALA A 307 6.93 31.34 18.94
CA ALA A 307 8.15 30.89 19.62
C ALA A 307 9.37 31.74 19.26
N THR A 308 9.38 32.35 18.07
CA THR A 308 10.45 33.25 17.61
C THR A 308 10.29 34.69 18.08
N ARG A 309 9.16 35.09 18.66
CA ARG A 309 9.04 36.42 19.26
C ARG A 309 10.02 36.50 20.44
N PRO A 310 11.07 37.34 20.37
CA PRO A 310 11.92 37.57 21.52
C PRO A 310 11.01 38.02 22.66
N ARG A 311 11.11 37.30 23.78
CA ARG A 311 10.40 37.64 25.01
C ARG A 311 11.07 38.90 25.52
N ASP A 312 10.70 40.05 24.94
CA ASP A 312 11.22 41.34 25.33
C ASP A 312 10.87 41.58 26.80
N ARG A 313 11.88 41.34 27.62
CA ARG A 313 12.15 41.92 28.93
C ARG A 313 10.92 42.42 29.68
N GLN A 314 10.20 41.47 30.28
CA GLN A 314 9.44 41.73 31.50
C GLN A 314 10.38 41.58 32.72
N THR A 315 11.49 42.32 32.71
CA THR A 315 12.49 42.36 33.80
C THR A 315 12.86 43.78 34.20
N ASP A 316 12.10 44.80 33.79
CA ASP A 316 12.44 46.20 34.11
C ASP A 316 11.28 47.02 34.69
N ARG A 317 10.35 46.38 35.40
CA ARG A 317 9.47 47.09 36.34
C ARG A 317 9.31 46.30 37.64
N ARG A 318 10.19 46.67 38.58
CA ARG A 318 9.99 46.87 40.03
C ARG A 318 9.44 45.72 40.86
#